data_AF-A0A2E4NYT5-F1
#
_entry.id   AF-A0A2E4NYT5-F1
#
_cell.length_a   1.000
_cell.length_b   1.000
_cell.length_c   1.000
_cell.angle_alpha   90.00
_cell.angle_beta   90.00
_cell.angle_gamma   90.00
#
_symmetry.space_group_name_H-M   'P 1'
#
loop_
_entity.id
_entity.type
_entity.pdbx_description
1 polymer ?
#
loop_
_entity_poly.entity_id
_entity_poly.type
_entity_poly.pdbx_seq_one_letter_code
_entity_poly.pdbx_strand_id
1 'polypeptide(L)'
;MTRRNARKRLKPFKPALRRFFTLSLTTSLSLPVMADFRPLDDSSLGNVTGQTGVTIEMETKIEMDRLSWTDEGSLNVNGIRLSGQNDTVLDNLKLTLDIAGQDEVLEYGFSEIARRADAGLLDASNPDVADALARYAVGGGYGKQFDSGDLVIHLGATDYGDPSSLDDYLQAVDFELAVDSVEATGSGGTASLFSNIMLQGYIGPTDLVIRNQGNNTRTLSNGNVVSGSELQLDTHFEITDGSLDWDAADVILLFNFAAVGIEGLQIHNRRGDDTLGHFGMASATAKLSRGTSAASGKEGLSIHEVDFRADIDMPVFKVGGTSIGSVQFTDFAIKNTTMMVYGH
;
A
#
# COMPACT_ATOMS: atom_id res chain seq x y z
N MET A 1 -54.21 -4.33 101.47
CA MET A 1 -54.82 -3.13 100.85
C MET A 1 -53.70 -2.39 100.11
N THR A 2 -53.68 -2.09 98.81
CA THR A 2 -54.66 -2.17 97.71
C THR A 2 -53.87 -2.10 96.38
N ARG A 3 -54.43 -2.72 95.35
CA ARG A 3 -54.01 -2.92 93.94
C ARG A 3 -53.38 -1.73 93.17
N ARG A 4 -52.61 -2.08 92.12
CA ARG A 4 -52.65 -1.64 90.68
C ARG A 4 -51.22 -1.63 90.11
N ASN A 5 -50.87 -1.99 88.87
CA ASN A 5 -51.54 -2.59 87.72
C ASN A 5 -50.42 -3.08 86.78
N ALA A 6 -50.44 -4.34 86.35
CA ALA A 6 -49.54 -4.87 85.34
C ALA A 6 -50.10 -4.63 83.93
N ARG A 7 -49.24 -4.24 82.97
CA ARG A 7 -49.52 -4.40 81.53
C ARG A 7 -48.36 -5.11 80.85
N LYS A 8 -48.64 -6.38 80.50
CA LYS A 8 -47.90 -7.24 79.57
C LYS A 8 -47.99 -6.68 78.14
N ARG A 9 -46.93 -6.83 77.33
CA ARG A 9 -47.04 -6.96 75.87
C ARG A 9 -46.44 -8.30 75.43
N LEU A 10 -47.31 -9.25 75.08
CA LEU A 10 -46.98 -10.49 74.39
C LEU A 10 -46.64 -10.20 72.92
N LYS A 11 -45.60 -10.85 72.39
CA LYS A 11 -45.35 -10.96 70.95
C LYS A 11 -46.28 -12.04 70.37
N PRO A 12 -47.02 -11.79 69.27
CA PRO A 12 -47.88 -12.80 68.68
C PRO A 12 -47.10 -13.72 67.71
N PHE A 13 -47.44 -15.00 67.79
CA PHE A 13 -47.01 -16.11 66.94
C PHE A 13 -48.20 -16.52 66.07
N LYS A 14 -48.09 -16.54 64.74
CA LYS A 14 -49.08 -17.10 63.77
C LYS A 14 -48.37 -17.37 62.40
N PRO A 15 -48.91 -18.21 61.49
CA PRO A 15 -48.68 -19.65 61.39
C PRO A 15 -48.12 -20.08 60.01
N ALA A 16 -47.72 -21.35 59.88
CA ALA A 16 -47.39 -21.96 58.58
C ALA A 16 -48.66 -22.25 57.76
N LEU A 17 -48.67 -21.88 56.48
CA LEU A 17 -49.69 -22.26 55.50
C LEU A 17 -48.99 -22.81 54.24
N ARG A 18 -49.44 -23.98 53.78
CA ARG A 18 -48.88 -24.78 52.68
C ARG A 18 -49.86 -24.75 51.49
N ARG A 19 -49.33 -24.73 50.25
CA ARG A 19 -49.98 -24.94 48.91
C ARG A 19 -50.77 -23.71 48.41
N PHE A 20 -50.75 -23.31 47.13
CA PHE A 20 -50.78 -24.06 45.87
C PHE A 20 -49.94 -23.40 44.77
N PHE A 21 -49.47 -24.22 43.83
CA PHE A 21 -48.85 -23.82 42.56
C PHE A 21 -49.96 -23.36 41.60
N THR A 22 -49.90 -22.13 41.12
CA THR A 22 -50.71 -21.66 39.97
C THR A 22 -49.74 -21.22 38.88
N LEU A 23 -49.61 -22.05 37.85
CA LEU A 23 -48.86 -21.76 36.63
C LEU A 23 -49.72 -20.83 35.76
N SER A 24 -49.46 -19.52 35.79
CA SER A 24 -50.06 -18.57 34.85
C SER A 24 -49.34 -18.69 33.50
N LEU A 25 -50.04 -19.24 32.52
CA LEU A 25 -49.64 -19.23 31.11
C LEU A 25 -49.79 -17.80 30.56
N THR A 26 -48.70 -17.02 30.56
CA THR A 26 -48.67 -15.72 29.88
C THR A 26 -48.46 -15.95 28.38
N THR A 27 -49.52 -15.76 27.59
CA THR A 27 -49.45 -15.69 26.13
C THR A 27 -48.69 -14.42 25.73
N SER A 28 -47.45 -14.56 25.26
CA SER A 28 -46.69 -13.50 24.61
C SER A 28 -47.25 -13.27 23.21
N LEU A 29 -48.11 -12.27 23.04
CA LEU A 29 -48.49 -11.76 21.73
C LEU A 29 -47.31 -10.97 21.16
N SER A 30 -46.70 -11.44 20.07
CA SER A 30 -45.74 -10.67 19.29
C SER A 30 -46.47 -9.50 18.61
N LEU A 31 -46.25 -8.28 19.09
CA LEU A 31 -46.62 -7.08 18.33
C LEU A 31 -45.68 -7.00 17.11
N PRO A 32 -46.17 -6.65 15.90
CA PRO A 32 -45.29 -6.43 14.78
C PRO A 32 -44.39 -5.23 15.10
N VAL A 33 -43.09 -5.48 15.28
CA VAL A 33 -42.08 -4.44 15.20
C VAL A 33 -42.08 -3.96 13.75
N MET A 34 -42.73 -2.83 13.50
CA MET A 34 -42.56 -2.09 12.26
C MET A 34 -41.13 -1.53 12.28
N ALA A 35 -40.25 -2.08 11.44
CA ALA A 35 -38.98 -1.45 11.14
C ALA A 35 -39.28 -0.16 10.38
N ASP A 36 -39.32 0.95 11.11
CA ASP A 36 -39.50 2.29 10.55
C ASP A 36 -38.19 2.70 9.86
N PHE A 37 -38.22 2.88 8.53
CA PHE A 37 -37.08 3.43 7.82
C PHE A 37 -36.95 4.90 8.21
N ARG A 38 -35.96 5.22 9.05
CA ARG A 38 -35.55 6.60 9.30
C ARG A 38 -34.57 7.03 8.20
N PRO A 39 -34.96 7.86 7.22
CA PRO A 39 -34.00 8.47 6.33
C PRO A 39 -33.03 9.32 7.17
N LEU A 40 -31.74 9.04 7.03
CA LEU A 40 -30.68 9.86 7.61
C LEU A 40 -30.66 11.19 6.84
N ASP A 41 -30.90 12.29 7.54
CA ASP A 41 -30.72 13.64 7.00
C ASP A 41 -29.21 13.92 6.79
N ASP A 42 -28.87 14.78 5.84
CA ASP A 42 -27.47 15.12 5.52
C ASP A 42 -26.73 15.67 6.76
N SER A 43 -27.45 16.28 7.71
CA SER A 43 -26.90 16.71 9.00
C SER A 43 -26.48 15.54 9.92
N SER A 44 -27.17 14.40 9.83
CA SER A 44 -26.83 13.17 10.55
C SER A 44 -25.72 12.39 9.83
N LEU A 45 -25.68 12.46 8.49
CA LEU A 45 -24.57 11.92 7.68
C LEU A 45 -23.29 12.77 7.80
N GLY A 46 -23.42 14.09 8.00
CA GLY A 46 -22.31 14.99 8.29
C GLY A 46 -21.66 14.77 9.67
N ASN A 47 -22.32 14.02 10.56
CA ASN A 47 -21.74 13.53 11.81
C ASN A 47 -21.11 12.13 11.69
N VAL A 48 -21.24 11.46 10.54
CA VAL A 48 -20.59 10.17 10.25
C VAL A 48 -19.18 10.37 9.65
N THR A 49 -18.77 11.61 9.37
CA THR A 49 -17.40 11.90 8.94
C THR A 49 -16.45 11.87 10.14
N GLY A 50 -15.53 10.89 10.17
CA GLY A 50 -14.34 10.91 11.04
C GLY A 50 -14.43 10.18 12.37
N GLN A 51 -14.88 8.92 12.43
CA GLN A 51 -14.78 8.13 13.67
C GLN A 51 -13.63 7.11 13.70
N THR A 52 -13.19 6.55 12.57
CA THR A 52 -11.93 5.78 12.42
C THR A 52 -11.76 5.54 10.92
N GLY A 53 -10.57 5.69 10.36
CA GLY A 53 -10.28 5.26 8.98
C GLY A 53 -10.74 3.81 8.71
N VAL A 54 -10.89 3.46 7.44
CA VAL A 54 -11.28 2.11 7.02
C VAL A 54 -10.02 1.25 6.92
N THR A 55 -10.01 0.09 7.58
CA THR A 55 -8.97 -0.93 7.37
C THR A 55 -9.54 -2.08 6.55
N ILE A 56 -8.80 -2.50 5.53
CA ILE A 56 -9.13 -3.62 4.66
C ILE A 56 -7.95 -4.60 4.70
N GLU A 57 -8.23 -5.84 5.05
CA GLU A 57 -7.29 -6.95 4.94
C GLU A 57 -7.53 -7.65 3.60
N MET A 58 -6.45 -7.97 2.88
CA MET A 58 -6.53 -8.56 1.55
C MET A 58 -5.74 -9.86 1.47
N GLU A 59 -6.41 -10.88 0.96
CA GLU A 59 -5.81 -12.12 0.46
C GLU A 59 -6.34 -12.31 -0.97
N THR A 60 -5.44 -12.43 -1.94
CA THR A 60 -5.84 -12.50 -3.34
C THR A 60 -4.85 -13.23 -4.22
N LYS A 61 -5.30 -13.60 -5.42
CA LYS A 61 -4.45 -14.02 -6.52
C LYS A 61 -5.06 -13.46 -7.79
N ILE A 62 -4.25 -12.81 -8.63
CA ILE A 62 -4.72 -12.24 -9.89
C ILE A 62 -4.13 -13.07 -11.02
N GLU A 63 -4.99 -13.61 -11.87
CA GLU A 63 -4.61 -14.34 -13.07
C GLU A 63 -5.33 -13.74 -14.27
N MET A 64 -4.57 -13.47 -15.34
CA MET A 64 -5.09 -12.96 -16.60
C MET A 64 -4.44 -13.72 -17.75
N ASP A 65 -5.28 -14.36 -18.56
CA ASP A 65 -4.82 -15.12 -19.73
C ASP A 65 -4.06 -14.24 -20.72
N ARG A 66 -4.58 -13.05 -21.03
CA ARG A 66 -3.94 -12.11 -21.95
C ARG A 66 -4.37 -10.67 -21.78
N LEU A 67 -3.40 -9.76 -21.82
CA LEU A 67 -3.59 -8.34 -22.11
C LEU A 67 -3.18 -8.06 -23.56
N SER A 68 -4.07 -7.48 -24.37
CA SER A 68 -3.79 -7.13 -25.78
C SER A 68 -3.99 -5.64 -26.03
N TRP A 69 -2.94 -4.95 -26.47
CA TRP A 69 -3.05 -3.64 -27.12
C TRP A 69 -3.14 -3.83 -28.64
N THR A 70 -4.05 -3.16 -29.34
CA THR A 70 -4.21 -3.27 -30.80
C THR A 70 -4.21 -1.91 -31.47
N ASP A 71 -3.24 -1.68 -32.36
CA ASP A 71 -3.12 -0.50 -33.22
C ASP A 71 -2.21 -0.84 -34.42
N GLU A 72 -2.77 -0.94 -35.64
CA GLU A 72 -2.12 -1.45 -36.89
C GLU A 72 -1.39 -2.82 -36.81
N GLY A 73 -1.39 -3.42 -35.62
CA GLY A 73 -0.84 -4.70 -35.16
C GLY A 73 -1.29 -4.90 -33.71
N SER A 74 -0.69 -5.83 -32.96
CA SER A 74 -0.98 -6.01 -31.54
C SER A 74 0.26 -6.27 -30.69
N LEU A 75 0.31 -5.70 -29.48
CA LEU A 75 1.22 -6.12 -28.42
C LEU A 75 0.41 -6.97 -27.43
N ASN A 76 0.81 -8.23 -27.25
CA ASN A 76 0.18 -9.18 -26.35
C ASN A 76 1.10 -9.43 -25.15
N VAL A 77 0.53 -9.47 -23.96
CA VAL A 77 1.18 -9.94 -22.73
C VAL A 77 0.36 -11.14 -22.26
N ASN A 78 0.96 -12.31 -22.27
CA ASN A 78 0.29 -13.59 -22.05
C ASN A 78 0.61 -14.14 -20.66
N GLY A 79 -0.36 -14.80 -20.04
CA GLY A 79 -0.18 -15.53 -18.78
C GLY A 79 0.29 -14.65 -17.63
N ILE A 80 -0.40 -13.54 -17.38
CA ILE A 80 -0.05 -12.63 -16.29
C ILE A 80 -0.59 -13.21 -14.98
N ARG A 81 0.28 -13.36 -13.99
CA ARG A 81 -0.07 -13.80 -12.65
C ARG A 81 0.59 -12.92 -11.59
N LEU A 82 -0.21 -12.43 -10.63
CA LEU A 82 0.26 -11.78 -9.42
C LEU A 82 -0.21 -12.61 -8.22
N SER A 83 0.74 -13.04 -7.40
CA SER A 83 0.54 -13.96 -6.29
C SER A 83 1.52 -13.65 -5.14
N GLY A 84 1.50 -14.43 -4.07
CA GLY A 84 2.63 -14.51 -3.14
C GLY A 84 3.76 -15.35 -3.75
N GLN A 85 4.91 -15.42 -3.08
CA GLN A 85 6.06 -16.18 -3.61
C GLN A 85 5.75 -17.67 -3.73
N ASN A 86 6.25 -18.31 -4.79
CA ASN A 86 6.02 -19.73 -5.08
C ASN A 86 4.54 -20.04 -5.38
N ASP A 87 3.85 -19.11 -6.03
CA ASP A 87 2.45 -19.23 -6.41
C ASP A 87 1.46 -19.40 -5.25
N THR A 88 1.81 -18.92 -4.05
CA THR A 88 0.89 -18.80 -2.92
C THR A 88 -0.09 -17.66 -3.13
N VAL A 89 -1.09 -17.53 -2.25
CA VAL A 89 -1.92 -16.31 -2.25
C VAL A 89 -1.07 -15.10 -1.87
N LEU A 90 -1.31 -13.97 -2.51
CA LEU A 90 -0.80 -12.68 -2.06
C LEU A 90 -1.61 -12.30 -0.82
N ASP A 91 -1.00 -12.44 0.35
CA ASP A 91 -1.64 -12.24 1.65
C ASP A 91 -0.91 -11.21 2.50
N ASN A 92 -1.33 -11.12 3.76
CA ASN A 92 -0.80 -10.21 4.76
C ASN A 92 -0.88 -8.72 4.41
N LEU A 93 -1.56 -8.35 3.32
CA LEU A 93 -1.78 -6.97 2.89
C LEU A 93 -2.81 -6.28 3.79
N LYS A 94 -2.44 -5.14 4.36
CA LYS A 94 -3.34 -4.26 5.11
C LYS A 94 -3.40 -2.90 4.43
N LEU A 95 -4.58 -2.54 3.95
CA LEU A 95 -4.87 -1.23 3.38
C LEU A 95 -5.63 -0.39 4.40
N THR A 96 -5.04 0.72 4.85
CA THR A 96 -5.73 1.71 5.68
C THR A 96 -6.10 2.91 4.82
N LEU A 97 -7.35 3.34 4.88
CA LEU A 97 -7.88 4.48 4.15
C LEU A 97 -8.42 5.49 5.16
N ASP A 98 -7.86 6.69 5.17
CA ASP A 98 -8.29 7.73 6.09
C ASP A 98 -8.38 9.10 5.41
N ILE A 99 -9.32 9.92 5.88
CA ILE A 99 -9.46 11.31 5.45
C ILE A 99 -8.91 12.17 6.57
N ALA A 100 -7.80 12.85 6.31
CA ALA A 100 -7.10 13.63 7.31
C ALA A 100 -8.01 14.73 7.91
N GLY A 101 -8.06 14.76 9.24
CA GLY A 101 -8.57 15.87 10.03
C GLY A 101 -7.58 17.03 10.10
N GLN A 102 -7.98 18.10 10.79
CA GLN A 102 -7.07 19.20 11.08
C GLN A 102 -6.00 18.75 12.07
N ASP A 103 -4.74 19.01 11.74
CA ASP A 103 -3.55 18.66 12.54
C ASP A 103 -3.41 17.15 12.86
N GLU A 104 -4.07 16.30 12.09
CA GLU A 104 -3.98 14.86 12.26
C GLU A 104 -2.67 14.30 11.68
N VAL A 105 -2.02 13.44 12.45
CA VAL A 105 -0.84 12.69 12.03
C VAL A 105 -1.27 11.27 11.67
N LEU A 106 -1.16 10.93 10.40
CA LEU A 106 -1.52 9.61 9.88
C LEU A 106 -0.28 8.75 9.65
N GLU A 107 -0.49 7.44 9.63
CA GLU A 107 0.54 6.48 9.23
C GLU A 107 0.99 6.75 7.78
N TYR A 108 2.30 6.75 7.58
CA TYR A 108 2.93 7.03 6.30
C TYR A 108 4.35 6.45 6.28
N GLY A 109 4.77 5.89 5.14
CA GLY A 109 6.08 5.30 4.94
C GLY A 109 6.50 4.36 6.07
N PHE A 110 7.75 4.49 6.52
CA PHE A 110 8.32 3.69 7.61
C PHE A 110 8.00 4.23 9.02
N SER A 111 6.92 4.99 9.20
CA SER A 111 6.55 5.55 10.51
C SER A 111 6.36 4.49 11.60
N GLU A 112 5.94 3.27 11.24
CA GLU A 112 5.85 2.14 12.18
C GLU A 112 7.21 1.68 12.71
N ILE A 113 8.27 1.71 11.89
CA ILE A 113 9.64 1.46 12.37
C ILE A 113 10.02 2.50 13.43
N ALA A 114 9.69 3.77 13.20
CA ALA A 114 9.95 4.83 14.18
C ALA A 114 9.21 4.60 15.51
N ARG A 115 7.95 4.14 15.48
CA ARG A 115 7.21 3.76 16.70
C ARG A 115 7.87 2.63 17.46
N ARG A 116 8.32 1.58 16.76
CA ARG A 116 9.03 0.45 17.38
C ARG A 116 10.36 0.87 17.99
N ALA A 117 11.10 1.73 17.30
CA ALA A 117 12.37 2.26 17.79
C ALA A 117 12.18 3.14 19.05
N ASP A 118 11.16 4.00 19.07
CA ASP A 118 10.80 4.82 20.24
C ASP A 118 10.40 3.97 21.45
N ALA A 119 9.70 2.85 21.20
CA ALA A 119 9.38 1.85 22.20
C ALA A 119 10.60 1.02 22.69
N GLY A 120 11.78 1.24 22.11
CA GLY A 120 13.01 0.52 22.44
C GLY A 120 13.10 -0.90 21.87
N LEU A 121 12.31 -1.21 20.84
CA LEU A 121 12.26 -2.53 20.21
C LEU A 121 13.29 -2.68 19.09
N LEU A 122 13.67 -1.57 18.45
CA LEU A 122 14.67 -1.54 17.38
C LEU A 122 15.89 -0.71 17.80
N ASP A 123 17.06 -1.08 17.30
CA ASP A 123 18.31 -0.40 17.62
C ASP A 123 18.41 0.95 16.89
N ALA A 124 18.24 2.05 17.64
CA ALA A 124 18.40 3.41 17.15
C ALA A 124 19.84 3.78 16.75
N SER A 125 20.83 2.90 17.00
CA SER A 125 22.17 3.06 16.45
C SER A 125 22.26 2.71 14.96
N ASN A 126 21.28 1.97 14.44
CA ASN A 126 21.12 1.76 13.01
C ASN A 126 20.78 3.10 12.32
N PRO A 127 21.55 3.53 11.30
CA PRO A 127 21.32 4.81 10.62
C PRO A 127 19.93 4.96 10.02
N ASP A 128 19.34 3.92 9.44
CA ASP A 128 18.00 3.96 8.83
C ASP A 128 16.92 4.09 9.91
N VAL A 129 17.09 3.40 11.04
CA VAL A 129 16.17 3.51 12.18
C VAL A 129 16.25 4.91 12.81
N ALA A 130 17.46 5.45 12.97
CA ALA A 130 17.66 6.82 13.44
C ALA A 130 17.06 7.86 12.49
N ASP A 131 17.20 7.65 11.18
CA ASP A 131 16.57 8.50 10.17
C ASP A 131 15.04 8.41 10.24
N ALA A 132 14.44 7.21 10.36
CA ALA A 132 12.99 7.06 10.50
C ALA A 132 12.46 7.78 11.75
N LEU A 133 13.15 7.64 12.90
CA LEU A 133 12.82 8.39 14.12
C LEU A 133 12.79 9.91 13.86
N ALA A 134 13.80 10.44 13.16
CA ALA A 134 13.88 11.87 12.87
C ALA A 134 12.86 12.33 11.82
N ARG A 135 12.66 11.54 10.76
CA ARG A 135 11.86 11.86 9.59
C ARG A 135 10.36 11.85 9.87
N TYR A 136 9.91 10.89 10.66
CA TYR A 136 8.49 10.68 10.94
C TYR A 136 8.02 11.30 12.26
N ALA A 137 8.90 11.91 13.06
CA ALA A 137 8.51 12.58 14.31
C ALA A 137 7.67 13.83 14.04
N VAL A 138 6.35 13.74 14.29
CA VAL A 138 5.39 14.83 14.07
C VAL A 138 4.39 14.88 15.22
N GLY A 139 4.13 16.08 15.76
CA GLY A 139 3.07 16.28 16.76
C GLY A 139 3.23 15.50 18.08
N GLY A 140 4.43 15.00 18.39
CA GLY A 140 4.67 14.13 19.55
C GLY A 140 4.39 12.65 19.31
N GLY A 141 4.12 12.25 18.07
CA GLY A 141 4.04 10.85 17.61
C GLY A 141 4.84 10.63 16.33
N TYR A 142 4.52 9.55 15.60
CA TYR A 142 5.21 9.17 14.37
C TYR A 142 4.23 8.95 13.21
N GLY A 143 4.50 9.61 12.09
CA GLY A 143 3.68 9.59 10.89
C GLY A 143 3.95 10.80 10.00
N LYS A 144 2.91 11.27 9.31
CA LYS A 144 2.93 12.51 8.53
C LYS A 144 1.65 13.29 8.76
N GLN A 145 1.77 14.61 8.91
CA GLN A 145 0.62 15.50 8.98
C GLN A 145 0.14 15.87 7.58
N PHE A 146 -1.16 15.80 7.36
CA PHE A 146 -1.82 16.14 6.10
C PHE A 146 -2.79 17.33 6.29
N ASP A 147 -3.21 17.93 5.18
CA ASP A 147 -4.21 19.00 5.23
C ASP A 147 -5.60 18.38 5.42
N SER A 148 -6.49 19.09 6.10
CA SER A 148 -7.83 18.58 6.34
C SER A 148 -8.58 18.33 5.02
N GLY A 149 -9.10 17.10 4.86
CA GLY A 149 -9.78 16.65 3.65
C GLY A 149 -8.89 15.94 2.63
N ASP A 150 -7.59 15.80 2.88
CA ASP A 150 -6.72 14.91 2.11
C ASP A 150 -7.10 13.45 2.38
N LEU A 151 -7.16 12.61 1.33
CA LEU A 151 -7.28 11.17 1.48
C LEU A 151 -5.89 10.55 1.54
N VAL A 152 -5.63 9.76 2.56
CA VAL A 152 -4.41 8.97 2.72
C VAL A 152 -4.78 7.50 2.66
N ILE A 153 -4.11 6.79 1.78
CA ILE A 153 -4.21 5.34 1.66
C ILE A 153 -2.81 4.80 1.95
N HIS A 154 -2.67 4.01 3.00
CA HIS A 154 -1.41 3.38 3.36
C HIS A 154 -1.54 1.87 3.22
N LEU A 155 -0.60 1.26 2.52
CA LEU A 155 -0.43 -0.17 2.43
C LEU A 155 0.72 -0.59 3.35
N GLY A 156 0.38 -1.47 4.29
CA GLY A 156 1.32 -2.14 5.17
C GLY A 156 0.94 -3.60 5.34
N ALA A 157 1.32 -4.20 6.46
CA ALA A 157 1.05 -5.59 6.78
C ALA A 157 -0.02 -5.76 7.88
N THR A 158 -0.73 -6.90 7.84
CA THR A 158 -1.63 -7.31 8.93
C THR A 158 -0.85 -7.84 10.13
N ASP A 159 0.25 -8.55 9.87
CA ASP A 159 1.21 -9.05 10.84
C ASP A 159 2.63 -8.78 10.32
N TYR A 160 3.47 -8.18 11.14
CA TYR A 160 4.86 -7.84 10.81
C TYR A 160 5.86 -8.75 11.55
N GLY A 161 5.40 -9.86 12.14
CA GLY A 161 6.26 -10.78 12.88
C GLY A 161 6.79 -10.20 14.19
N ASP A 162 8.04 -10.54 14.53
CA ASP A 162 8.69 -10.07 15.75
C ASP A 162 8.88 -8.54 15.68
N PRO A 163 8.31 -7.76 16.63
CA PRO A 163 8.42 -6.31 16.59
C PRO A 163 9.84 -5.77 16.85
N SER A 164 10.77 -6.64 17.26
CA SER A 164 12.21 -6.33 17.36
C SER A 164 13.03 -6.73 16.13
N SER A 165 12.41 -7.39 15.14
CA SER A 165 13.05 -7.77 13.88
C SER A 165 12.73 -6.75 12.78
N LEU A 166 13.78 -6.16 12.21
CA LEU A 166 13.65 -5.30 11.04
C LEU A 166 13.32 -6.13 9.79
N ASP A 167 13.91 -7.32 9.67
CA ASP A 167 13.70 -8.20 8.53
C ASP A 167 12.24 -8.67 8.47
N ASP A 168 11.64 -9.04 9.61
CA ASP A 168 10.22 -9.43 9.67
C ASP A 168 9.31 -8.28 9.21
N TYR A 169 9.67 -7.03 9.54
CA TYR A 169 8.92 -5.86 9.07
C TYR A 169 9.04 -5.67 7.55
N LEU A 170 10.27 -5.72 7.02
CA LEU A 170 10.56 -5.45 5.61
C LEU A 170 10.09 -6.57 4.67
N GLN A 171 9.97 -7.79 5.19
CA GLN A 171 9.58 -8.99 4.45
C GLN A 171 8.14 -9.45 4.75
N ALA A 172 7.36 -8.63 5.46
CA ALA A 172 6.02 -9.00 5.89
C ALA A 172 5.08 -9.30 4.73
N VAL A 173 5.17 -8.56 3.64
CA VAL A 173 4.34 -8.77 2.44
C VAL A 173 5.25 -9.24 1.31
N ASP A 174 5.10 -10.49 0.91
CA ASP A 174 5.81 -11.07 -0.22
C ASP A 174 4.93 -11.06 -1.48
N PHE A 175 5.57 -11.06 -2.65
CA PHE A 175 4.85 -11.17 -3.91
C PHE A 175 5.65 -11.90 -4.96
N GLU A 176 4.93 -12.38 -5.98
CA GLU A 176 5.46 -12.90 -7.22
C GLU A 176 4.64 -12.34 -8.39
N LEU A 177 5.34 -11.78 -9.38
CA LEU A 177 4.80 -11.45 -10.68
C LEU A 177 5.38 -12.42 -11.70
N ALA A 178 4.53 -13.21 -12.35
CA ALA A 178 4.90 -14.07 -13.46
C ALA A 178 4.19 -13.62 -14.75
N VAL A 179 4.91 -13.66 -15.86
CA VAL A 179 4.37 -13.44 -17.21
C VAL A 179 5.01 -14.46 -18.14
N ASP A 180 4.18 -15.20 -18.87
CA ASP A 180 4.64 -16.26 -19.77
C ASP A 180 5.42 -15.68 -20.95
N SER A 181 4.81 -14.71 -21.66
CA SER A 181 5.46 -14.05 -22.80
C SER A 181 4.90 -12.66 -23.09
N VAL A 182 5.73 -11.84 -23.74
CA VAL A 182 5.33 -10.60 -24.40
C VAL A 182 5.59 -10.75 -25.89
N GLU A 183 4.56 -10.54 -26.70
CA GLU A 183 4.59 -10.81 -28.13
C GLU A 183 4.12 -9.59 -28.94
N ALA A 184 4.80 -9.30 -30.03
CA ALA A 184 4.35 -8.32 -31.02
C ALA A 184 3.84 -9.05 -32.27
N THR A 185 2.62 -8.76 -32.69
CA THR A 185 2.00 -9.30 -33.90
C THR A 185 1.74 -8.16 -34.89
N GLY A 186 2.09 -8.38 -36.15
CA GLY A 186 1.81 -7.43 -37.23
C GLY A 186 1.61 -8.14 -38.57
N SER A 187 1.62 -7.36 -39.66
CA SER A 187 1.48 -7.90 -41.01
C SER A 187 2.59 -8.89 -41.40
N GLY A 188 3.74 -8.84 -40.73
CA GLY A 188 4.87 -9.75 -40.90
C GLY A 188 4.82 -11.03 -40.05
N GLY A 189 3.79 -11.23 -39.22
CA GLY A 189 3.69 -12.36 -38.28
C GLY A 189 3.81 -11.95 -36.82
N THR A 190 4.08 -12.91 -35.93
CA THR A 190 4.29 -12.70 -34.49
C THR A 190 5.76 -12.90 -34.12
N ALA A 191 6.29 -12.00 -33.29
CA ALA A 191 7.61 -12.11 -32.68
C ALA A 191 7.47 -12.18 -31.15
N SER A 192 8.13 -13.15 -30.52
CA SER A 192 8.35 -13.12 -29.07
C SER A 192 9.36 -12.02 -28.75
N LEU A 193 9.00 -11.12 -27.85
CA LEU A 193 9.88 -10.09 -27.34
C LEU A 193 10.54 -10.57 -26.05
N PHE A 194 9.75 -11.11 -25.14
CA PHE A 194 10.22 -11.57 -23.84
C PHE A 194 9.50 -12.85 -23.44
N SER A 195 10.18 -13.70 -22.67
CA SER A 195 9.58 -14.88 -22.05
C SER A 195 10.18 -15.16 -20.67
N ASN A 196 9.56 -16.10 -19.95
CA ASN A 196 10.02 -16.56 -18.64
C ASN A 196 10.21 -15.42 -17.63
N ILE A 197 9.30 -14.45 -17.67
CA ILE A 197 9.36 -13.28 -16.80
C ILE A 197 8.85 -13.72 -15.43
N MET A 198 9.72 -13.63 -14.43
CA MET A 198 9.36 -13.85 -13.04
C MET A 198 10.07 -12.81 -12.20
N LEU A 199 9.35 -12.20 -11.26
CA LEU A 199 9.89 -11.34 -10.22
C LEU A 199 9.31 -11.78 -8.89
N GLN A 200 10.17 -12.10 -7.93
CA GLN A 200 9.82 -12.39 -6.54
C GLN A 200 10.45 -11.34 -5.64
N GLY A 201 9.69 -10.95 -4.62
CA GLY A 201 10.11 -9.84 -3.80
C GLY A 201 9.24 -9.58 -2.60
N TYR A 202 9.47 -8.42 -2.01
CA TYR A 202 8.74 -7.89 -0.87
C TYR A 202 8.23 -6.49 -1.16
N ILE A 203 7.01 -6.21 -0.71
CA ILE A 203 6.40 -4.89 -0.76
C ILE A 203 6.67 -4.21 0.58
N GLY A 204 7.37 -3.08 0.53
CA GLY A 204 7.51 -2.19 1.66
C GLY A 204 6.32 -1.23 1.79
N PRO A 205 6.40 -0.24 2.69
CA PRO A 205 5.38 0.79 2.80
C PRO A 205 5.05 1.42 1.46
N THR A 206 3.76 1.47 1.14
CA THR A 206 3.25 2.11 -0.07
C THR A 206 2.11 3.05 0.27
N ASP A 207 2.28 4.32 -0.03
CA ASP A 207 1.32 5.38 0.25
C ASP A 207 0.76 5.96 -1.05
N LEU A 208 -0.56 6.09 -1.10
CA LEU A 208 -1.29 6.84 -2.10
C LEU A 208 -2.03 7.98 -1.41
N VAL A 209 -1.68 9.22 -1.75
CA VAL A 209 -2.27 10.41 -1.13
C VAL A 209 -2.99 11.22 -2.19
N ILE A 210 -4.26 11.54 -1.94
CA ILE A 210 -5.02 12.49 -2.75
C ILE A 210 -5.06 13.81 -2.00
N ARG A 211 -4.27 14.77 -2.47
CA ARG A 211 -4.26 16.14 -1.94
C ARG A 211 -5.43 16.93 -2.47
N ASN A 212 -6.09 17.69 -1.60
CA ASN A 212 -7.14 18.63 -1.97
C ASN A 212 -6.78 20.05 -1.55
N GLN A 213 -6.03 20.75 -2.40
CA GLN A 213 -5.62 22.13 -2.15
C GLN A 213 -6.43 23.15 -2.98
N GLY A 214 -7.63 22.77 -3.42
CA GLY A 214 -8.52 23.62 -4.20
C GLY A 214 -7.89 24.18 -5.48
N ASN A 215 -7.75 25.51 -5.55
CA ASN A 215 -7.22 26.23 -6.71
C ASN A 215 -5.74 26.61 -6.58
N ASN A 216 -5.07 26.16 -5.51
CA ASN A 216 -3.65 26.43 -5.33
C ASN A 216 -2.85 25.86 -6.49
N THR A 217 -1.77 26.54 -6.86
CA THR A 217 -0.81 26.06 -7.87
C THR A 217 0.61 26.29 -7.38
N ARG A 218 1.54 25.50 -7.91
CA ARG A 218 2.98 25.64 -7.68
C ARG A 218 3.75 25.57 -8.98
N THR A 219 4.88 26.26 -9.06
CA THR A 219 5.77 26.20 -10.21
C THR A 219 6.89 25.20 -9.95
N LEU A 220 7.07 24.25 -10.86
CA LEU A 220 8.14 23.25 -10.81
C LEU A 220 9.47 23.84 -11.28
N SER A 221 10.56 23.13 -11.01
CA SER A 221 11.92 23.53 -11.41
C SER A 221 12.10 23.73 -12.92
N ASN A 222 11.33 23.01 -13.74
CA ASN A 222 11.31 23.15 -15.20
C ASN A 222 10.39 24.27 -15.71
N GLY A 223 9.78 25.04 -14.80
CA GLY A 223 8.88 26.16 -15.10
C GLY A 223 7.41 25.79 -15.27
N ASN A 224 7.06 24.50 -15.35
CA ASN A 224 5.66 24.10 -15.45
C ASN A 224 4.88 24.55 -14.23
N VAL A 225 3.63 24.96 -14.43
CA VAL A 225 2.71 25.28 -13.32
C VAL A 225 1.81 24.07 -13.09
N VAL A 226 1.74 23.56 -11.86
CA VAL A 226 0.92 22.40 -11.51
C VAL A 226 -0.10 22.76 -10.42
N SER A 227 -1.24 22.09 -10.45
CA SER A 227 -2.28 22.14 -9.41
C SER A 227 -1.75 21.60 -8.08
N GLY A 228 -2.14 22.24 -6.98
CA GLY A 228 -1.88 21.75 -5.62
C GLY A 228 -2.80 20.59 -5.21
N SER A 229 -3.95 20.43 -5.87
CA SER A 229 -4.69 19.17 -5.80
C SER A 229 -4.03 18.15 -6.72
N GLU A 230 -3.45 17.11 -6.12
CA GLU A 230 -2.58 16.14 -6.76
C GLU A 230 -2.73 14.74 -6.14
N LEU A 231 -2.53 13.72 -6.96
CA LEU A 231 -2.33 12.34 -6.52
C LEU A 231 -0.83 12.13 -6.31
N GLN A 232 -0.44 11.62 -5.15
CA GLN A 232 0.95 11.30 -4.81
C GLN A 232 1.08 9.81 -4.57
N LEU A 233 2.05 9.16 -5.20
CA LEU A 233 2.46 7.79 -4.93
C LEU A 233 3.86 7.81 -4.33
N ASP A 234 4.06 7.03 -3.27
CA ASP A 234 5.34 6.77 -2.64
C ASP A 234 5.38 5.28 -2.28
N THR A 235 6.35 4.53 -2.81
CA THR A 235 6.41 3.08 -2.61
C THR A 235 7.84 2.62 -2.42
N HIS A 236 8.00 1.64 -1.55
CA HIS A 236 9.24 0.90 -1.37
C HIS A 236 9.01 -0.57 -1.69
N PHE A 237 9.97 -1.20 -2.33
CA PHE A 237 9.91 -2.62 -2.66
C PHE A 237 11.31 -3.19 -2.84
N GLU A 238 11.40 -4.51 -2.80
CA GLU A 238 12.61 -5.25 -3.10
C GLU A 238 12.27 -6.39 -4.05
N ILE A 239 13.11 -6.62 -5.06
CA ILE A 239 13.16 -7.88 -5.82
C ILE A 239 14.37 -8.65 -5.33
N THR A 240 14.14 -9.87 -4.85
CA THR A 240 15.19 -10.76 -4.31
C THR A 240 15.60 -11.83 -5.31
N ASP A 241 14.69 -12.24 -6.18
CA ASP A 241 14.92 -13.14 -7.29
C ASP A 241 14.08 -12.73 -8.49
N GLY A 242 14.63 -12.90 -9.68
CA GLY A 242 13.93 -12.62 -10.90
C GLY A 242 14.62 -13.19 -12.11
N SER A 243 13.82 -13.53 -13.12
CA SER A 243 14.28 -14.05 -14.38
C SER A 243 13.57 -13.37 -15.54
N LEU A 244 14.28 -13.27 -16.66
CA LEU A 244 13.75 -12.75 -17.91
C LEU A 244 14.62 -13.24 -19.07
N ASP A 245 13.98 -13.71 -20.13
CA ASP A 245 14.61 -13.94 -21.41
C ASP A 245 14.17 -12.87 -22.43
N TRP A 246 15.13 -12.25 -23.11
CA TRP A 246 14.90 -11.40 -24.27
C TRP A 246 15.01 -12.25 -25.54
N ASP A 247 13.86 -12.54 -26.14
CA ASP A 247 13.72 -13.45 -27.28
C ASP A 247 13.97 -12.77 -28.64
N ALA A 248 13.83 -11.44 -28.71
CA ALA A 248 13.92 -10.75 -29.99
C ALA A 248 15.36 -10.75 -30.53
N ALA A 249 15.57 -11.48 -31.63
CA ALA A 249 16.88 -11.65 -32.28
C ALA A 249 17.14 -10.69 -33.46
N ASP A 250 16.14 -9.91 -33.88
CA ASP A 250 16.15 -9.17 -35.15
C ASP A 250 16.27 -7.64 -34.98
N VAL A 251 17.21 -7.17 -34.15
CA VAL A 251 17.57 -5.73 -34.12
C VAL A 251 18.84 -5.49 -34.92
N ILE A 252 18.64 -4.97 -36.13
CA ILE A 252 19.67 -4.43 -37.02
C ILE A 252 20.39 -3.27 -36.30
N LEU A 253 21.66 -3.49 -35.90
CA LEU A 253 22.86 -2.64 -36.10
C LEU A 253 23.98 -3.03 -35.09
N LEU A 254 25.05 -3.63 -35.61
CA LEU A 254 26.37 -3.89 -34.99
C LEU A 254 26.47 -4.78 -33.74
N PHE A 255 25.45 -4.92 -32.91
CA PHE A 255 25.44 -5.88 -31.78
C PHE A 255 24.17 -6.73 -31.83
N ASN A 256 24.33 -8.03 -32.10
CA ASN A 256 23.22 -8.97 -31.96
C ASN A 256 23.17 -9.44 -30.51
N PHE A 257 22.24 -8.90 -29.73
CA PHE A 257 21.90 -9.38 -28.39
C PHE A 257 20.77 -10.42 -28.44
N ALA A 258 20.64 -11.20 -29.51
CA ALA A 258 19.72 -12.33 -29.53
C ALA A 258 19.96 -13.25 -28.32
N ALA A 259 18.89 -13.64 -27.64
CA ALA A 259 18.90 -14.51 -26.48
C ALA A 259 19.74 -13.96 -25.31
N VAL A 260 19.39 -12.75 -24.84
CA VAL A 260 19.81 -12.31 -23.50
C VAL A 260 18.98 -13.03 -22.47
N GLY A 261 19.63 -13.61 -21.47
CA GLY A 261 18.94 -14.19 -20.31
C GLY A 261 19.46 -13.55 -19.03
N ILE A 262 18.57 -13.21 -18.12
CA ILE A 262 18.88 -12.71 -16.79
C ILE A 262 18.35 -13.73 -15.79
N GLU A 263 19.18 -14.16 -14.85
CA GLU A 263 18.78 -15.03 -13.74
C GLU A 263 19.31 -14.47 -12.42
N GLY A 264 18.49 -14.57 -11.37
CA GLY A 264 18.82 -14.03 -10.05
C GLY A 264 18.74 -12.50 -10.00
N LEU A 265 17.91 -11.86 -10.84
CA LEU A 265 17.74 -10.40 -10.83
C LEU A 265 17.36 -9.94 -9.42
N GLN A 266 18.10 -8.96 -8.91
CA GLN A 266 17.79 -8.31 -7.65
C GLN A 266 17.66 -6.81 -7.87
N ILE A 267 16.69 -6.20 -7.20
CA ILE A 267 16.45 -4.77 -7.22
C ILE A 267 16.27 -4.34 -5.76
N HIS A 268 17.19 -3.52 -5.26
CA HIS A 268 17.25 -3.11 -3.86
C HIS A 268 17.92 -1.73 -3.77
N ASN A 269 18.39 -1.27 -2.61
CA ASN A 269 19.12 0.00 -2.47
C ASN A 269 20.09 -0.05 -1.27
N ARG A 270 21.13 -0.90 -1.37
CA ARG A 270 22.02 -1.29 -0.26
C ARG A 270 23.46 -0.85 -0.46
N ARG A 271 23.81 -0.35 -1.64
CA ARG A 271 25.15 0.05 -2.02
C ARG A 271 25.11 1.49 -2.52
N GLY A 272 26.29 2.10 -2.56
CA GLY A 272 26.43 3.49 -2.99
C GLY A 272 26.13 4.48 -1.87
N ASP A 273 25.86 5.72 -2.26
CA ASP A 273 25.75 6.85 -1.34
C ASP A 273 24.28 7.16 -0.95
N ASP A 274 23.30 6.51 -1.59
CA ASP A 274 21.87 6.86 -1.53
C ASP A 274 21.00 5.81 -0.82
N THR A 275 21.53 5.17 0.22
CA THR A 275 20.86 4.05 0.91
C THR A 275 20.03 4.48 2.12
N LEU A 276 20.28 5.67 2.66
CA LEU A 276 19.77 6.11 3.96
C LEU A 276 18.24 6.32 3.96
N GLY A 277 17.58 5.71 4.93
CA GLY A 277 16.14 5.82 5.15
C GLY A 277 15.30 5.08 4.11
N HIS A 278 15.93 4.18 3.35
CA HIS A 278 15.26 3.27 2.42
C HIS A 278 15.28 1.81 2.91
N PHE A 279 15.99 1.52 4.01
CA PHE A 279 16.08 0.19 4.61
C PHE A 279 16.53 -0.90 3.63
N GLY A 280 17.40 -0.51 2.69
CA GLY A 280 17.87 -1.42 1.65
C GLY A 280 16.87 -1.69 0.53
N MET A 281 15.68 -1.09 0.53
CA MET A 281 14.66 -1.28 -0.51
C MET A 281 14.81 -0.26 -1.63
N ALA A 282 14.46 -0.65 -2.86
CA ALA A 282 14.26 0.30 -3.93
C ALA A 282 13.04 1.18 -3.63
N SER A 283 13.00 2.39 -4.20
CA SER A 283 11.89 3.32 -3.99
C SER A 283 11.44 3.96 -5.29
N ALA A 284 10.14 4.25 -5.36
CA ALA A 284 9.54 5.01 -6.45
C ALA A 284 8.56 6.04 -5.91
N THR A 285 8.64 7.27 -6.39
CA THR A 285 7.67 8.32 -6.09
C THR A 285 7.22 9.00 -7.38
N ALA A 286 5.96 9.43 -7.41
CA ALA A 286 5.42 10.19 -8.51
C ALA A 286 4.24 11.05 -8.07
N LYS A 287 4.06 12.20 -8.71
CA LYS A 287 2.90 13.07 -8.50
C LYS A 287 2.17 13.35 -9.79
N LEU A 288 0.85 13.27 -9.74
CA LEU A 288 -0.04 13.45 -10.87
C LEU A 288 -1.03 14.57 -10.57
N SER A 289 -1.12 15.55 -11.47
CA SER A 289 -2.02 16.67 -11.32
C SER A 289 -2.33 17.32 -12.67
N ARG A 290 -3.32 18.21 -12.72
CA ARG A 290 -3.41 19.17 -13.83
C ARG A 290 -2.14 20.03 -13.84
N GLY A 291 -1.61 20.33 -15.02
CA GLY A 291 -0.53 21.31 -15.15
C GLY A 291 -0.54 22.04 -16.50
N THR A 292 0.21 23.13 -16.55
CA THR A 292 0.43 23.97 -17.72
C THR A 292 1.91 23.94 -18.07
N SER A 293 2.22 23.58 -19.30
CA SER A 293 3.60 23.51 -19.78
C SER A 293 4.19 24.91 -19.97
N ALA A 294 5.38 25.15 -19.42
CA ALA A 294 6.11 26.39 -19.66
C ALA A 294 6.56 26.54 -21.12
N ALA A 295 6.81 25.43 -21.81
CA ALA A 295 7.30 25.43 -23.18
C ALA A 295 6.20 25.73 -24.20
N SER A 296 5.00 25.17 -24.00
CA SER A 296 3.90 25.26 -24.97
C SER A 296 2.73 26.14 -24.52
N GLY A 297 2.64 26.48 -23.24
CA GLY A 297 1.49 27.16 -22.63
C GLY A 297 0.21 26.30 -22.58
N LYS A 298 0.27 25.02 -22.98
CA LYS A 298 -0.88 24.13 -23.00
C LYS A 298 -1.10 23.46 -21.65
N GLU A 299 -2.37 23.24 -21.33
CA GLU A 299 -2.77 22.42 -20.18
C GLU A 299 -2.77 20.93 -20.53
N GLY A 300 -2.43 20.10 -19.54
CA GLY A 300 -2.41 18.64 -19.66
C GLY A 300 -2.34 17.96 -18.30
N LEU A 301 -2.20 16.63 -18.33
CA LEU A 301 -1.87 15.83 -17.16
C LEU A 301 -0.35 15.90 -16.94
N SER A 302 0.05 16.50 -15.83
CA SER A 302 1.44 16.57 -15.39
C SER A 302 1.76 15.37 -14.51
N ILE A 303 2.72 14.56 -14.93
CA ILE A 303 3.37 13.55 -14.10
C ILE A 303 4.73 14.11 -13.72
N HIS A 304 4.98 14.39 -12.45
CA HIS A 304 6.12 15.20 -12.03
C HIS A 304 6.67 14.75 -10.69
N GLU A 305 7.86 15.25 -10.37
CA GLU A 305 8.64 14.80 -9.22
C GLU A 305 8.76 13.27 -9.23
N VAL A 306 8.92 12.70 -10.42
CA VAL A 306 9.16 11.27 -10.58
C VAL A 306 10.58 11.01 -10.12
N ASP A 307 10.66 10.17 -9.09
CA ASP A 307 11.91 9.67 -8.54
C ASP A 307 11.86 8.15 -8.49
N PHE A 308 12.89 7.48 -8.99
CA PHE A 308 13.12 6.06 -8.82
C PHE A 308 14.57 5.88 -8.36
N ARG A 309 14.80 5.14 -7.27
CA ARG A 309 16.13 4.82 -6.74
C ARG A 309 16.26 3.32 -6.57
N ALA A 310 17.31 2.74 -7.13
CA ALA A 310 17.66 1.35 -6.91
C ALA A 310 19.14 1.06 -7.23
N ASP A 311 19.66 0.02 -6.60
CA ASP A 311 20.68 -0.84 -7.16
C ASP A 311 20.00 -1.97 -7.96
N ILE A 312 20.62 -2.39 -9.06
CA ILE A 312 20.17 -3.52 -9.86
C ILE A 312 21.32 -4.50 -9.99
N ASP A 313 21.12 -5.73 -9.54
CA ASP A 313 22.08 -6.81 -9.66
C ASP A 313 21.54 -7.89 -10.59
N MET A 314 22.37 -8.28 -11.56
CA MET A 314 22.14 -9.40 -12.47
C MET A 314 23.30 -10.37 -12.31
N PRO A 315 23.27 -11.28 -11.31
CA PRO A 315 24.36 -12.20 -11.02
C PRO A 315 24.72 -13.09 -12.21
N VAL A 316 23.72 -13.48 -13.00
CA VAL A 316 23.90 -14.25 -14.22
C VAL A 316 23.29 -13.48 -15.39
N PHE A 317 24.16 -12.87 -16.20
CA PHE A 317 23.80 -12.26 -17.47
C PHE A 317 24.27 -13.15 -18.61
N LYS A 318 23.37 -13.58 -19.48
CA LYS A 318 23.64 -14.48 -20.61
C LYS A 318 23.50 -13.74 -21.93
N VAL A 319 24.30 -14.12 -22.92
CA VAL A 319 24.13 -13.73 -24.33
C VAL A 319 24.31 -14.98 -25.18
N GLY A 320 23.35 -15.29 -26.05
CA GLY A 320 23.37 -16.53 -26.82
C GLY A 320 23.33 -17.78 -25.95
N GLY A 321 22.66 -17.71 -24.79
CA GLY A 321 22.53 -18.81 -23.83
C GLY A 321 23.77 -19.10 -22.97
N THR A 322 24.88 -18.38 -23.16
CA THR A 322 26.09 -18.52 -22.35
C THR A 322 26.21 -17.34 -21.39
N SER A 323 26.47 -17.62 -20.10
CA SER A 323 26.74 -16.55 -19.13
C SER A 323 28.03 -15.83 -19.47
N ILE A 324 27.99 -14.50 -19.45
CA ILE A 324 29.16 -13.62 -19.58
C ILE A 324 29.59 -13.05 -18.22
N GLY A 325 29.05 -13.57 -17.13
CA GLY A 325 29.27 -13.08 -15.77
C GLY A 325 28.08 -12.27 -15.23
N SER A 326 28.39 -11.31 -14.36
CA SER A 326 27.40 -10.48 -13.67
C SER A 326 27.41 -9.04 -14.19
N VAL A 327 26.24 -8.41 -14.22
CA VAL A 327 26.07 -6.97 -14.46
C VAL A 327 25.48 -6.32 -13.22
N GLN A 328 25.99 -5.15 -12.83
CA GLN A 328 25.53 -4.43 -11.65
C GLN A 328 25.38 -2.96 -11.97
N PHE A 329 24.29 -2.36 -11.51
CA PHE A 329 24.10 -0.93 -11.44
C PHE A 329 24.04 -0.53 -9.97
N THR A 330 24.83 0.47 -9.60
CA THR A 330 24.84 1.07 -8.27
C THR A 330 24.36 2.52 -8.36
N ASP A 331 23.53 2.94 -7.41
CA ASP A 331 22.89 4.27 -7.41
C ASP A 331 22.13 4.57 -8.73
N PHE A 332 21.47 3.56 -9.33
CA PHE A 332 20.63 3.79 -10.49
C PHE A 332 19.45 4.65 -10.08
N ALA A 333 19.34 5.82 -10.73
CA ALA A 333 18.32 6.77 -10.37
C ALA A 333 17.71 7.49 -11.57
N ILE A 334 16.39 7.60 -11.54
CA ILE A 334 15.63 8.51 -12.38
C ILE A 334 15.19 9.63 -11.45
N LYS A 335 15.71 10.85 -11.63
CA LYS A 335 15.39 12.00 -10.76
C LYS A 335 14.90 13.16 -11.61
N ASN A 336 14.17 14.09 -10.99
CA ASN A 336 13.73 15.36 -11.61
C ASN A 336 12.96 15.16 -12.92
N THR A 337 12.27 14.04 -13.06
CA THR A 337 11.53 13.73 -14.29
C THR A 337 10.14 14.37 -14.21
N THR A 338 9.80 15.11 -15.25
CA THR A 338 8.47 15.70 -15.47
C THR A 338 8.00 15.39 -16.88
N MET A 339 6.80 14.84 -17.00
CA MET A 339 6.11 14.56 -18.25
C MET A 339 4.81 15.35 -18.29
N MET A 340 4.48 15.92 -19.45
CA MET A 340 3.19 16.55 -19.71
C MET A 340 2.47 15.78 -20.80
N VAL A 341 1.34 15.18 -20.45
CA VAL A 341 0.50 14.41 -21.37
C VAL A 341 -0.66 15.29 -21.82
N TYR A 342 -0.82 15.43 -23.13
CA TYR A 342 -1.88 16.22 -23.74
C TYR A 342 -2.90 15.31 -24.40
N GLY A 343 -4.19 15.65 -24.30
CA GLY A 343 -5.20 15.09 -25.18
C GLY A 343 -4.99 15.58 -26.62
N HIS A 344 -5.30 14.73 -27.60
CA HIS A 344 -5.34 15.09 -29.02
C HIS A 344 -6.76 15.28 -29.52
#